data_AF-A0A8D8CSE3-F1
#
_entry.id   AF-A0A8D8CSE3-F1
#
_cell.length_a   1.000
_cell.length_b   1.000
_cell.length_c   1.000
_cell.angle_alpha   90.00
_cell.angle_beta   90.00
_cell.angle_gamma   90.00
#
_symmetry.space_group_name_H-M   'P 1'
#
loop_
_entity.id
_entity.type
_entity.pdbx_description
1 polymer ?
#
loop_
_entity_poly.entity_id
_entity_poly.type
_entity_poly.pdbx_seq_one_letter_code
_entity_poly.pdbx_strand_id
1 'polypeptide(L)'
;EITNNDDMTASENEPQPKESSAKEPTSDPDTIAESHNLNDVPLSKIEPQDVYQVVDAIRTNTSLSHEMACVALRVVLSELEPLLPQPIVKHLEPIAVHLTAPLDVPDALLAQTHDAQRLRVIFNGLSECKNDSEQRTWMLHEDEADISRYLSELISILTHADPKICRNEMAVDHYQSVINLVLYYQMETRWSIRKLLLEAFKAMCHLDYTTVDILLGSVLPLEIVQDMISNARNVEKLQELANMLIIVFSIGRRMPINQQEHLRSDFIIFLLNIIETPPDTDVHGVLPDTMINLILSFNLQFDNFTENVVLEAMEQIKTAKTFTEKILVLINREEDPVHTLKHTPAHINPVLKMLVDLFSRPETASIFYSNDQSVLIDILVRQLSDLSAGEPIRKWYLELCRKIVRNTSYAEHQHRKQDLMKIFTRIFCEETECSAGDQQIVREIANEFPQIFKA
;
A
#
# COMPACT_ATOMS: atom_id res chain seq x y z
N GLU A 1 -26.39 -63.18 40.09
CA GLU A 1 -25.78 -63.80 41.30
C GLU A 1 -24.87 -62.74 41.93
N ILE A 2 -24.91 -62.33 43.22
CA ILE A 2 -25.15 -63.03 44.51
C ILE A 2 -24.06 -64.09 44.72
N THR A 3 -23.19 -64.11 45.75
CA THR A 3 -23.11 -63.51 47.10
C THR A 3 -21.96 -62.45 47.21
N ASN A 4 -21.75 -61.61 48.25
CA ASN A 4 -21.76 -61.75 49.73
C ASN A 4 -20.65 -62.74 50.24
N ASN A 5 -19.93 -62.53 51.35
CA ASN A 5 -20.04 -61.53 52.44
C ASN A 5 -18.71 -61.36 53.26
N ASP A 6 -18.78 -60.62 54.39
CA ASP A 6 -17.92 -60.64 55.61
C ASP A 6 -16.57 -59.84 55.64
N ASP A 7 -16.15 -59.19 56.74
CA ASP A 7 -16.92 -58.48 57.80
C ASP A 7 -16.04 -57.48 58.64
N MET A 8 -16.68 -56.66 59.49
CA MET A 8 -16.27 -55.93 60.74
C MET A 8 -14.81 -56.03 61.28
N THR A 9 -14.18 -55.07 62.00
CA THR A 9 -14.54 -53.80 62.72
C THR A 9 -13.19 -53.05 63.05
N ALA A 10 -13.02 -51.83 63.58
CA ALA A 10 -13.79 -50.59 63.93
C ALA A 10 -12.72 -49.41 63.97
N SER A 11 -12.77 -48.25 64.66
CA SER A 11 -13.70 -47.56 65.60
C SER A 11 -13.37 -46.05 65.72
N GLU A 12 -14.41 -45.21 65.85
CA GLU A 12 -14.53 -43.99 66.70
C GLU A 12 -13.37 -42.97 66.86
N ASN A 13 -13.59 -41.71 66.45
CA ASN A 13 -14.08 -40.64 67.34
C ASN A 13 -14.36 -39.30 66.60
N GLU A 14 -15.54 -38.71 66.85
CA GLU A 14 -15.86 -37.28 66.61
C GLU A 14 -16.18 -36.59 67.95
N PRO A 15 -16.17 -35.25 68.01
CA PRO A 15 -17.31 -34.59 68.67
C PRO A 15 -17.79 -33.29 68.00
N GLN A 16 -19.02 -33.36 67.44
CA GLN A 16 -20.12 -32.38 67.38
C GLN A 16 -19.89 -30.85 67.20
N PRO A 17 -20.70 -30.18 66.37
CA PRO A 17 -20.73 -28.71 66.25
C PRO A 17 -21.54 -28.02 67.37
N LYS A 18 -21.40 -26.70 67.49
CA LYS A 18 -22.22 -25.86 68.39
C LYS A 18 -23.28 -25.08 67.62
N GLU A 19 -24.51 -25.09 68.15
CA GLU A 19 -25.59 -24.19 67.73
C GLU A 19 -25.41 -22.78 68.31
N SER A 20 -25.90 -21.77 67.59
CA SER A 20 -26.41 -20.52 68.19
C SER A 20 -27.46 -19.90 67.26
N SER A 21 -28.53 -19.36 67.84
CA SER A 21 -29.81 -19.14 67.13
C SER A 21 -29.81 -17.97 66.14
N ALA A 22 -30.60 -18.11 65.08
CA ALA A 22 -31.01 -17.01 64.22
C ALA A 22 -31.94 -16.02 64.96
N LYS A 23 -31.95 -14.76 64.49
CA LYS A 23 -33.07 -13.83 64.63
C LYS A 23 -33.24 -13.06 63.32
N GLU A 24 -34.46 -13.02 62.82
CA GLU A 24 -34.87 -12.25 61.64
C GLU A 24 -35.13 -10.77 61.99
N PRO A 25 -35.21 -9.87 60.98
CA PRO A 25 -35.07 -8.43 61.20
C PRO A 25 -36.33 -7.74 61.73
N THR A 26 -36.13 -6.62 62.41
CA THR A 26 -37.16 -5.61 62.68
C THR A 26 -36.87 -4.36 61.86
N SER A 27 -37.82 -3.95 61.03
CA SER A 27 -37.77 -2.71 60.23
C SER A 27 -38.38 -1.54 60.98
N ASP A 28 -37.68 -0.41 61.04
CA ASP A 28 -38.28 0.93 61.20
C ASP A 28 -37.64 1.87 60.17
N PRO A 29 -38.40 2.45 59.22
CA PRO A 29 -37.86 3.21 58.11
C PRO A 29 -38.01 4.73 58.31
N ASP A 30 -37.06 5.40 58.98
CA ASP A 30 -36.94 6.87 58.94
C ASP A 30 -35.53 7.38 59.35
N THR A 31 -34.56 7.29 58.43
CA THR A 31 -33.32 8.09 58.49
C THR A 31 -33.12 8.77 57.14
N ILE A 32 -33.17 10.11 57.13
CA ILE A 32 -33.29 10.92 55.92
C ILE A 32 -31.92 11.13 55.25
N ALA A 33 -31.82 10.68 54.00
CA ALA A 33 -30.92 11.11 52.93
C ALA A 33 -29.60 11.83 53.32
N GLU A 34 -28.51 11.07 53.43
CA GLU A 34 -27.19 11.60 53.07
C GLU A 34 -27.04 11.59 51.54
N SER A 35 -27.42 12.71 50.91
CA SER A 35 -27.20 12.90 49.48
C SER A 35 -25.71 13.15 49.19
N HIS A 36 -24.96 12.09 48.88
CA HIS A 36 -23.63 12.25 48.30
C HIS A 36 -23.69 13.13 47.04
N ASN A 37 -23.07 14.31 47.11
CA ASN A 37 -22.97 15.22 45.97
C ASN A 37 -22.06 14.62 44.89
N LEU A 38 -22.64 13.91 43.93
CA LEU A 38 -21.98 13.42 42.72
C LEU A 38 -21.34 14.54 41.87
N ASN A 39 -21.61 15.81 42.19
CA ASN A 39 -21.03 16.98 41.55
C ASN A 39 -19.58 17.29 41.98
N ASP A 40 -19.11 16.76 43.12
CA ASP A 40 -17.79 17.05 43.71
C ASP A 40 -16.78 15.89 43.61
N VAL A 41 -17.11 14.82 42.86
CA VAL A 41 -16.13 13.77 42.54
C VAL A 41 -15.08 14.36 41.59
N PRO A 42 -13.77 14.36 41.93
CA PRO A 42 -12.75 14.87 41.04
C PRO A 42 -12.75 14.11 39.71
N LEU A 43 -12.75 14.84 38.59
CA LEU A 43 -12.60 14.24 37.26
C LEU A 43 -11.26 13.49 37.21
N SER A 44 -11.33 12.17 37.21
CA SER A 44 -10.19 11.30 36.93
C SER A 44 -9.62 11.67 35.56
N LYS A 45 -8.34 12.07 35.53
CA LYS A 45 -7.65 12.44 34.29
C LYS A 45 -7.46 11.18 33.42
N ILE A 46 -8.41 10.94 32.52
CA ILE A 46 -8.33 9.87 31.52
C ILE A 46 -7.19 10.20 30.55
N GLU A 47 -6.24 9.28 30.40
CA GLU A 47 -5.11 9.40 29.49
C GLU A 47 -5.35 8.59 28.20
N PRO A 48 -4.67 8.90 27.08
CA PRO A 48 -4.85 8.15 25.82
C PRO A 48 -4.60 6.65 25.96
N GLN A 49 -3.76 6.26 26.91
CA GLN A 49 -3.44 4.86 27.23
C GLN A 49 -4.65 4.08 27.76
N ASP A 50 -5.48 4.71 28.61
CA ASP A 50 -6.69 4.09 29.16
C ASP A 50 -7.71 3.83 28.03
N VAL A 51 -7.89 4.81 27.15
CA VAL A 51 -8.77 4.73 25.99
C VAL A 51 -8.28 3.66 25.01
N TYR A 52 -6.97 3.57 24.78
CA TYR A 52 -6.38 2.57 23.91
C TYR A 52 -6.60 1.15 24.42
N GLN A 53 -6.50 0.90 25.74
CA GLN A 53 -6.78 -0.42 26.31
C GLN A 53 -8.24 -0.84 26.10
N VAL A 54 -9.21 0.09 26.12
CA VAL A 54 -10.60 -0.20 25.77
C VAL A 54 -10.75 -0.54 24.28
N VAL A 55 -10.05 0.17 23.39
CA VAL A 55 -10.04 -0.11 21.94
C VAL A 55 -9.41 -1.48 21.63
N ASP A 56 -8.27 -1.81 22.25
CA ASP A 56 -7.58 -3.11 22.09
C ASP A 56 -8.44 -4.26 22.64
N ALA A 57 -9.14 -4.05 23.76
CA ALA A 57 -10.10 -5.01 24.29
C ALA A 57 -11.30 -5.21 23.36
N ILE A 58 -11.87 -4.14 22.79
CA ILE A 58 -12.94 -4.23 21.78
C ILE A 58 -12.45 -5.01 20.57
N ARG A 59 -11.30 -4.64 19.99
CA ARG A 59 -10.70 -5.33 18.85
C ARG A 59 -10.48 -6.81 19.11
N THR A 60 -9.84 -7.15 20.24
CA THR A 60 -9.55 -8.54 20.63
C THR A 60 -10.82 -9.39 20.77
N ASN A 61 -11.93 -8.81 21.26
CA ASN A 61 -13.19 -9.54 21.48
C ASN A 61 -14.17 -9.51 20.28
N THR A 62 -13.92 -8.70 19.25
CA THR A 62 -14.85 -8.51 18.11
C THR A 62 -14.22 -8.75 16.73
N SER A 63 -12.89 -8.88 16.65
CA SER A 63 -12.12 -8.95 15.40
C SER A 63 -12.29 -7.75 14.45
N LEU A 64 -12.88 -6.65 14.90
CA LEU A 64 -12.93 -5.38 14.16
C LEU A 64 -11.53 -4.83 13.90
N SER A 65 -11.33 -4.13 12.78
CA SER A 65 -10.09 -3.35 12.57
C SER A 65 -9.93 -2.27 13.66
N HIS A 66 -8.71 -1.82 13.92
CA HIS A 66 -8.44 -0.78 14.91
C HIS A 66 -9.29 0.48 14.67
N GLU A 67 -9.43 0.91 13.42
CA GLU A 67 -10.32 2.01 13.04
C GLU A 67 -11.79 1.72 13.36
N MET A 68 -12.28 0.52 13.04
CA MET A 68 -13.67 0.13 13.33
C MET A 68 -13.93 -0.10 14.83
N ALA A 69 -12.94 -0.49 15.61
CA ALA A 69 -13.01 -0.56 17.08
C ALA A 69 -13.11 0.84 17.70
N CYS A 70 -12.32 1.80 17.19
CA CYS A 70 -12.46 3.22 17.54
C CYS A 70 -13.85 3.77 17.17
N VAL A 71 -14.36 3.48 15.97
CA VAL A 71 -15.71 3.88 15.54
C VAL A 71 -16.79 3.23 16.42
N ALA A 72 -16.69 1.93 16.72
CA ALA A 72 -17.63 1.23 17.58
C ALA A 72 -17.68 1.86 18.99
N LEU A 73 -16.53 2.21 19.57
CA LEU A 73 -16.48 2.90 20.86
C LEU A 73 -17.11 4.30 20.79
N ARG A 74 -16.82 5.09 19.76
CA ARG A 74 -17.47 6.41 19.55
C ARG A 74 -19.00 6.28 19.45
N VAL A 75 -19.51 5.28 18.71
CA VAL A 75 -20.95 5.03 18.57
C VAL A 75 -21.58 4.62 19.90
N VAL A 76 -20.95 3.70 20.65
CA VAL A 76 -21.43 3.29 21.98
C VAL A 76 -21.47 4.47 22.95
N LEU A 77 -20.47 5.36 22.95
CA LEU A 77 -20.49 6.57 23.76
C LEU A 77 -21.64 7.52 23.36
N SER A 78 -21.86 7.73 22.05
CA SER A 78 -22.92 8.60 21.53
C SER A 78 -24.34 8.09 21.81
N GLU A 79 -24.56 6.78 21.84
CA GLU A 79 -25.87 6.19 22.17
C GLU A 79 -26.10 6.11 23.69
N LEU A 80 -25.03 6.09 24.50
CA LEU A 80 -25.12 6.15 25.97
C LEU A 80 -25.32 7.58 26.50
N GLU A 81 -24.81 8.61 25.83
CA GLU A 81 -24.97 10.02 26.23
C GLU A 81 -26.43 10.41 26.55
N PRO A 82 -27.43 10.20 25.67
CA PRO A 82 -28.82 10.58 25.95
C PRO A 82 -29.51 9.71 27.02
N LEU A 83 -28.91 8.58 27.40
CA LEU A 83 -29.45 7.65 28.40
C LEU A 83 -28.92 7.92 29.82
N LEU A 84 -27.87 8.73 29.96
CA LEU A 84 -27.14 8.92 31.22
C LEU A 84 -27.42 10.28 31.87
N PRO A 85 -27.49 10.35 33.23
CA PRO A 85 -27.53 11.61 33.95
C PRO A 85 -26.34 12.52 33.62
N GLN A 86 -26.60 13.82 33.46
CA GLN A 86 -25.61 14.84 33.12
C GLN A 86 -24.31 14.88 33.98
N PRO A 87 -24.31 14.51 35.28
CA PRO A 87 -23.05 14.36 36.02
C PRO A 87 -22.14 13.26 35.44
N ILE A 88 -22.70 12.16 34.95
CA ILE A 88 -21.96 11.00 34.42
C ILE A 88 -21.42 11.28 33.01
N VAL A 89 -22.21 11.97 32.16
CA VAL A 89 -21.80 12.33 30.79
C VAL A 89 -20.45 13.07 30.75
N LYS A 90 -20.17 13.92 31.75
CA LYS A 90 -18.89 14.64 31.89
C LYS A 90 -17.65 13.73 32.01
N HIS A 91 -17.82 12.47 32.39
CA HIS A 91 -16.74 11.48 32.45
C HIS A 91 -16.55 10.72 31.13
N LEU A 92 -17.52 10.78 30.20
CA LEU A 92 -17.43 10.17 28.87
C LEU A 92 -16.80 11.11 27.84
N GLU A 93 -17.05 12.43 27.96
CA GLU A 93 -16.50 13.46 27.08
C GLU A 93 -14.97 13.34 26.85
N PRO A 94 -14.10 13.10 27.86
CA PRO A 94 -12.66 12.97 27.62
C PRO A 94 -12.30 11.72 26.78
N ILE A 95 -13.09 10.65 26.86
CA ILE A 95 -12.91 9.44 26.05
C ILE A 95 -13.26 9.74 24.60
N ALA A 96 -14.40 10.40 24.37
CA ALA A 96 -14.84 10.82 23.05
C ALA A 96 -13.84 11.80 22.39
N VAL A 97 -13.32 12.77 23.15
CA VAL A 97 -12.29 13.72 22.71
C VAL A 97 -11.00 13.01 22.31
N HIS A 98 -10.46 12.10 23.14
CA HIS A 98 -9.25 11.34 22.80
C HIS A 98 -9.43 10.52 21.50
N LEU A 99 -10.63 9.95 21.30
CA LEU A 99 -10.96 9.20 20.08
C LEU A 99 -11.09 10.06 18.82
N THR A 100 -11.07 11.40 18.88
CA THR A 100 -11.18 12.26 17.68
C THR A 100 -9.92 12.25 16.81
N ALA A 101 -8.77 11.90 17.38
CA ALA A 101 -7.47 11.85 16.73
C ALA A 101 -6.83 10.45 16.89
N PRO A 102 -5.73 10.14 16.17
CA PRO A 102 -4.92 8.97 16.48
C PRO A 102 -4.41 9.03 17.93
N LEU A 103 -4.62 7.95 18.69
CA LEU A 103 -4.20 7.86 20.09
C LEU A 103 -2.68 7.75 20.17
N ASP A 104 -2.00 8.76 20.74
CA ASP A 104 -0.56 8.63 20.99
C ASP A 104 -0.30 7.86 22.29
N VAL A 105 0.39 6.73 22.13
CA VAL A 105 0.59 5.70 23.16
C VAL A 105 2.06 5.29 23.17
N PRO A 106 2.70 5.14 24.35
CA PRO A 106 4.09 4.70 24.44
C PRO A 106 4.31 3.31 23.85
N ASP A 107 5.41 3.12 23.15
CA ASP A 107 5.72 1.87 22.44
C ASP A 107 5.84 0.67 23.39
N ALA A 108 6.17 0.92 24.66
CA ALA A 108 6.18 -0.09 25.72
C ALA A 108 4.78 -0.67 26.05
N LEU A 109 3.69 0.06 25.82
CA LEU A 109 2.32 -0.46 25.93
C LEU A 109 1.89 -1.15 24.63
N LEU A 110 2.22 -0.58 23.46
CA LEU A 110 1.99 -1.20 22.15
C LEU A 110 2.63 -2.60 22.08
N ALA A 111 3.85 -2.73 22.59
CA ALA A 111 4.59 -3.99 22.67
C ALA A 111 3.98 -5.06 23.59
N GLN A 112 2.92 -4.74 24.35
CA GLN A 112 2.18 -5.67 25.22
C GLN A 112 0.80 -6.06 24.66
N THR A 113 0.30 -5.38 23.63
CA THR A 113 -1.00 -5.67 22.98
C THR A 113 -1.09 -7.10 22.46
N HIS A 114 -2.32 -7.60 22.27
CA HIS A 114 -2.54 -8.93 21.69
C HIS A 114 -1.84 -9.07 20.33
N ASP A 115 -2.03 -8.11 19.43
CA ASP A 115 -1.51 -8.18 18.08
C ASP A 115 0.03 -8.13 18.02
N ALA A 116 0.68 -7.36 18.89
CA ALA A 116 2.14 -7.38 19.00
C ALA A 116 2.66 -8.76 19.44
N GLN A 117 2.00 -9.40 20.41
CA GLN A 117 2.36 -10.74 20.85
C GLN A 117 2.14 -11.78 19.74
N ARG A 118 1.04 -11.68 18.98
CA ARG A 118 0.77 -12.56 17.83
C ARG A 118 1.81 -12.40 16.72
N LEU A 119 2.15 -11.15 16.33
CA LEU A 119 3.17 -10.88 15.30
C LEU A 119 4.52 -11.54 15.64
N ARG A 120 4.99 -11.45 16.89
CA ARG A 120 6.24 -12.11 17.33
C ARG A 120 6.17 -13.63 17.20
N VAL A 121 5.07 -14.25 17.60
CA VAL A 121 4.89 -15.70 17.46
C VAL A 121 4.85 -16.12 15.99
N ILE A 122 4.17 -15.35 15.15
CA ILE A 122 4.04 -15.62 13.71
C ILE A 122 5.39 -15.46 13.00
N PHE A 123 6.13 -14.37 13.24
CA PHE A 123 7.44 -14.15 12.63
C PHE A 123 8.47 -15.20 13.08
N ASN A 124 8.46 -15.62 14.34
CA ASN A 124 9.33 -16.70 14.81
C ASN A 124 8.98 -18.03 14.15
N GLY A 125 7.70 -18.42 14.12
CA GLY A 125 7.26 -19.67 13.48
C GLY A 125 7.57 -19.72 11.98
N LEU A 126 7.39 -18.63 11.26
CA LEU A 126 7.75 -18.56 9.82
C LEU A 126 9.27 -18.56 9.60
N SER A 127 10.06 -18.04 10.53
CA SER A 127 11.52 -18.17 10.52
C SER A 127 11.96 -19.63 10.75
N GLU A 128 11.31 -20.34 11.68
CA GLU A 128 11.51 -21.78 11.91
C GLU A 128 11.17 -22.59 10.64
N CYS A 129 10.03 -22.35 9.99
CA CYS A 129 9.67 -22.98 8.71
C CYS A 129 10.70 -22.73 7.59
N LYS A 130 11.30 -21.52 7.53
CA LYS A 130 12.39 -21.23 6.59
C LYS A 130 13.65 -22.05 6.91
N ASN A 131 14.01 -22.17 8.19
CA ASN A 131 15.19 -22.94 8.63
C ASN A 131 15.02 -24.46 8.41
N ASP A 132 13.80 -24.99 8.52
CA ASP A 132 13.50 -26.38 8.18
C ASP A 132 13.52 -26.62 6.66
N SER A 133 13.09 -25.64 5.87
CA SER A 133 13.19 -25.65 4.40
C SER A 133 14.66 -25.68 3.93
N GLU A 134 15.56 -24.99 4.62
CA GLU A 134 17.03 -25.07 4.41
C GLU A 134 17.60 -26.46 4.72
N GLN A 135 17.01 -27.17 5.69
CA GLN A 135 17.48 -28.49 6.13
C GLN A 135 16.81 -29.67 5.39
N ARG A 136 15.76 -29.43 4.60
CA ARG A 136 15.05 -30.42 3.76
C ARG A 136 14.52 -31.64 4.54
N THR A 137 13.89 -31.39 5.67
CA THR A 137 13.19 -32.41 6.48
C THR A 137 11.99 -32.99 5.73
N TRP A 138 11.66 -34.27 5.97
CA TRP A 138 10.58 -34.99 5.27
C TRP A 138 9.14 -34.51 5.58
N MET A 139 8.95 -33.52 6.46
CA MET A 139 7.65 -33.03 6.92
C MET A 139 7.01 -31.91 6.05
N LEU A 140 7.71 -31.44 5.00
CA LEU A 140 7.32 -30.32 4.12
C LEU A 140 6.03 -30.53 3.26
N HIS A 141 5.16 -31.46 3.66
CA HIS A 141 3.86 -31.76 3.05
C HIS A 141 2.71 -31.83 4.08
N GLU A 142 3.00 -31.87 5.39
CA GLU A 142 1.99 -31.80 6.47
C GLU A 142 1.92 -30.39 7.11
N ASP A 143 2.90 -29.54 6.81
CA ASP A 143 3.10 -28.16 7.31
C ASP A 143 2.26 -27.08 6.61
N GLU A 144 1.81 -27.32 5.37
CA GLU A 144 1.19 -26.30 4.51
C GLU A 144 -0.03 -25.62 5.15
N ALA A 145 -0.83 -26.36 5.93
CA ALA A 145 -1.99 -25.83 6.62
C ALA A 145 -1.61 -24.84 7.74
N ASP A 146 -0.55 -25.13 8.50
CA ASP A 146 -0.07 -24.26 9.58
C ASP A 146 0.69 -23.05 9.04
N ILE A 147 1.50 -23.21 7.98
CA ILE A 147 2.14 -22.07 7.30
C ILE A 147 1.08 -21.15 6.69
N SER A 148 0.07 -21.70 6.02
CA SER A 148 -1.04 -20.92 5.47
C SER A 148 -1.85 -20.22 6.56
N ARG A 149 -2.03 -20.85 7.73
CA ARG A 149 -2.66 -20.24 8.92
C ARG A 149 -1.82 -19.08 9.45
N TYR A 150 -0.52 -19.26 9.63
CA TYR A 150 0.39 -18.19 10.08
C TYR A 150 0.42 -17.00 9.12
N LEU A 151 0.48 -17.23 7.80
CA LEU A 151 0.46 -16.16 6.82
C LEU A 151 -0.90 -15.46 6.72
N SER A 152 -2.01 -16.20 6.78
CA SER A 152 -3.36 -15.60 6.81
C SER A 152 -3.57 -14.73 8.04
N GLU A 153 -3.06 -15.17 9.20
CA GLU A 153 -3.07 -14.39 10.44
C GLU A 153 -2.17 -13.15 10.33
N LEU A 154 -0.97 -13.27 9.73
CA LEU A 154 -0.07 -12.15 9.45
C LEU A 154 -0.75 -11.08 8.59
N ILE A 155 -1.33 -11.49 7.45
CA ILE A 155 -2.05 -10.58 6.52
C ILE A 155 -3.20 -9.89 7.26
N SER A 156 -4.00 -10.63 8.04
CA SER A 156 -5.11 -10.08 8.81
C SER A 156 -4.65 -9.04 9.84
N ILE A 157 -3.57 -9.29 10.57
CA ILE A 157 -3.04 -8.32 11.54
C ILE A 157 -2.49 -7.09 10.81
N LEU A 158 -1.62 -7.26 9.80
CA LEU A 158 -1.03 -6.14 9.05
C LEU A 158 -2.07 -5.26 8.34
N THR A 159 -3.20 -5.83 7.91
CA THR A 159 -4.27 -5.10 7.20
C THR A 159 -5.27 -4.42 8.15
N HIS A 160 -5.39 -4.87 9.41
CA HIS A 160 -6.50 -4.47 10.29
C HIS A 160 -6.09 -3.98 11.70
N ALA A 161 -4.86 -4.21 12.15
CA ALA A 161 -4.37 -3.71 13.44
C ALA A 161 -4.04 -2.21 13.41
N ASP A 162 -3.53 -1.70 14.52
CA ASP A 162 -2.89 -0.38 14.56
C ASP A 162 -1.59 -0.41 13.71
N PRO A 163 -1.46 0.45 12.68
CA PRO A 163 -0.24 0.55 11.89
C PRO A 163 1.02 0.89 12.71
N LYS A 164 0.90 1.53 13.88
CA LYS A 164 2.02 1.83 14.78
C LYS A 164 2.56 0.55 15.43
N ILE A 165 1.70 -0.40 15.83
CA ILE A 165 2.13 -1.74 16.28
C ILE A 165 2.88 -2.45 15.14
N CYS A 166 2.27 -2.54 13.97
CA CYS A 166 2.82 -3.34 12.87
C CYS A 166 4.19 -2.82 12.40
N ARG A 167 4.37 -1.50 12.27
CA ARG A 167 5.67 -0.90 11.99
C ARG A 167 6.69 -1.18 13.08
N ASN A 168 6.31 -1.02 14.36
CA ASN A 168 7.21 -1.27 15.48
C ASN A 168 7.73 -2.71 15.47
N GLU A 169 6.83 -3.71 15.42
CA GLU A 169 7.21 -5.12 15.44
C GLU A 169 8.02 -5.57 14.22
N MET A 170 7.80 -4.99 13.04
CA MET A 170 8.70 -5.20 11.89
C MET A 170 10.09 -4.56 12.11
N ALA A 171 10.15 -3.40 12.76
CA ALA A 171 11.40 -2.65 12.95
C ALA A 171 12.29 -3.15 14.11
N VAL A 172 11.75 -3.93 15.08
CA VAL A 172 12.43 -4.37 16.32
C VAL A 172 13.86 -4.88 16.07
N ASP A 173 14.03 -5.79 15.10
CA ASP A 173 15.32 -6.36 14.71
C ASP A 173 15.66 -5.95 13.27
N HIS A 174 15.69 -4.64 12.99
CA HIS A 174 16.09 -4.07 11.71
C HIS A 174 15.44 -4.74 10.47
N TYR A 175 14.15 -5.10 10.57
CA TYR A 175 13.39 -5.80 9.53
C TYR A 175 13.89 -7.20 9.13
N GLN A 176 14.68 -7.89 9.99
CA GLN A 176 15.10 -9.28 9.75
C GLN A 176 13.92 -10.23 9.51
N SER A 177 12.77 -10.02 10.14
CA SER A 177 11.55 -10.80 9.88
C SER A 177 11.08 -10.69 8.42
N VAL A 178 11.18 -9.50 7.81
CA VAL A 178 10.83 -9.29 6.40
C VAL A 178 11.88 -9.91 5.47
N ILE A 179 13.16 -9.77 5.80
CA ILE A 179 14.28 -10.35 5.05
C ILE A 179 14.17 -11.89 5.05
N ASN A 180 13.89 -12.51 6.20
CA ASN A 180 13.68 -13.95 6.32
C ASN A 180 12.49 -14.45 5.50
N LEU A 181 11.40 -13.68 5.40
CA LEU A 181 10.26 -14.02 4.55
C LEU A 181 10.59 -13.92 3.06
N VAL A 182 11.46 -13.00 2.62
CA VAL A 182 11.94 -12.97 1.23
C VAL A 182 12.83 -14.18 0.92
N LEU A 183 13.73 -14.55 1.84
CA LEU A 183 14.52 -15.78 1.70
C LEU A 183 13.60 -17.01 1.66
N TYR A 184 12.54 -17.04 2.48
CA TYR A 184 11.55 -18.11 2.43
C TYR A 184 10.80 -18.15 1.10
N TYR A 185 10.37 -17.01 0.54
CA TYR A 185 9.73 -16.93 -0.77
C TYR A 185 10.60 -17.51 -1.90
N GLN A 186 11.90 -17.20 -1.90
CA GLN A 186 12.84 -17.77 -2.87
C GLN A 186 12.89 -19.30 -2.79
N MET A 187 12.84 -19.86 -1.58
CA MET A 187 12.97 -21.31 -1.34
C MET A 187 11.66 -22.09 -1.52
N GLU A 188 10.53 -21.48 -1.19
CA GLU A 188 9.22 -22.10 -1.28
C GLU A 188 8.79 -22.28 -2.76
N THR A 189 8.17 -23.42 -3.05
CA THR A 189 7.74 -23.80 -4.41
C THR A 189 6.22 -23.92 -4.55
N ARG A 190 5.49 -24.04 -3.43
CA ARG A 190 4.03 -24.12 -3.37
C ARG A 190 3.41 -22.75 -3.68
N TRP A 191 2.59 -22.68 -4.74
CA TRP A 191 1.96 -21.41 -5.15
C TRP A 191 0.97 -20.87 -4.12
N SER A 192 0.28 -21.73 -3.37
CA SER A 192 -0.56 -21.39 -2.21
C SER A 192 0.19 -20.49 -1.22
N ILE A 193 1.35 -20.96 -0.75
CA ILE A 193 2.19 -20.25 0.21
C ILE A 193 2.86 -19.03 -0.44
N ARG A 194 3.39 -19.15 -1.67
CA ARG A 194 3.97 -18.00 -2.40
C ARG A 194 2.94 -16.87 -2.58
N LYS A 195 1.67 -17.16 -2.87
CA LYS A 195 0.60 -16.16 -2.99
C LYS A 195 0.36 -15.45 -1.65
N LEU A 196 0.23 -16.20 -0.55
CA LEU A 196 0.08 -15.61 0.80
C LEU A 196 1.31 -14.79 1.22
N LEU A 197 2.53 -15.18 0.83
CA LEU A 197 3.73 -14.36 1.04
C LEU A 197 3.68 -13.04 0.25
N LEU A 198 3.22 -13.05 -1.01
CA LEU A 198 3.00 -11.83 -1.79
C LEU A 198 1.93 -10.93 -1.17
N GLU A 199 0.82 -11.50 -0.68
CA GLU A 199 -0.23 -10.75 0.04
C GLU A 199 0.31 -10.13 1.35
N ALA A 200 1.13 -10.86 2.10
CA ALA A 200 1.81 -10.34 3.29
C ALA A 200 2.77 -9.19 2.94
N PHE A 201 3.61 -9.35 1.91
CA PHE A 201 4.51 -8.28 1.44
C PHE A 201 3.74 -7.03 1.01
N LYS A 202 2.61 -7.17 0.29
CA LYS A 202 1.74 -6.05 -0.08
C LYS A 202 1.24 -5.31 1.16
N ALA A 203 0.76 -6.03 2.17
CA ALA A 203 0.31 -5.44 3.44
C ALA A 203 1.46 -4.68 4.16
N MET A 204 2.65 -5.26 4.24
CA MET A 204 3.84 -4.57 4.82
C MET A 204 4.21 -3.31 4.04
N CYS A 205 4.22 -3.36 2.71
CA CYS A 205 4.51 -2.21 1.85
C CYS A 205 3.48 -1.08 2.00
N HIS A 206 2.22 -1.36 2.34
CA HIS A 206 1.23 -0.32 2.65
C HIS A 206 1.41 0.31 4.05
N LEU A 207 2.19 -0.32 4.95
CA LEU A 207 2.43 0.13 6.32
C LEU A 207 3.71 0.94 6.49
N ASP A 208 4.81 0.54 5.85
CA ASP A 208 6.12 1.20 5.97
C ASP A 208 6.85 1.33 4.63
N TYR A 209 7.49 2.49 4.45
CA TYR A 209 8.38 2.79 3.33
C TYR A 209 9.58 1.82 3.30
N THR A 210 10.13 1.51 4.49
CA THR A 210 11.36 0.75 4.69
C THR A 210 11.23 -0.67 4.15
N THR A 211 10.05 -1.28 4.29
CA THR A 211 9.77 -2.59 3.68
C THR A 211 9.90 -2.53 2.16
N VAL A 212 9.37 -1.50 1.50
CA VAL A 212 9.46 -1.36 0.03
C VAL A 212 10.92 -1.26 -0.42
N ASP A 213 11.73 -0.48 0.30
CA ASP A 213 13.17 -0.31 0.03
C ASP A 213 13.95 -1.62 0.21
N ILE A 214 13.62 -2.40 1.23
CA ILE A 214 14.17 -3.75 1.47
C ILE A 214 13.76 -4.70 0.34
N LEU A 215 12.49 -4.73 -0.06
CA LEU A 215 12.02 -5.61 -1.14
C LEU A 215 12.69 -5.25 -2.48
N LEU A 216 12.83 -3.96 -2.79
CA LEU A 216 13.56 -3.46 -3.97
C LEU A 216 15.06 -3.82 -3.94
N GLY A 217 15.68 -3.81 -2.76
CA GLY A 217 17.08 -4.22 -2.58
C GLY A 217 17.30 -5.74 -2.53
N SER A 218 16.24 -6.52 -2.33
CA SER A 218 16.29 -7.98 -2.15
C SER A 218 16.25 -8.75 -3.48
N VAL A 219 16.37 -10.09 -3.42
CA VAL A 219 16.25 -10.96 -4.61
C VAL A 219 14.80 -11.08 -5.14
N LEU A 220 13.79 -10.62 -4.38
CA LEU A 220 12.37 -10.79 -4.69
C LEU A 220 11.99 -10.34 -6.12
N PRO A 221 12.46 -9.20 -6.67
CA PRO A 221 12.08 -8.78 -8.02
C PRO A 221 12.54 -9.78 -9.10
N LEU A 222 13.73 -10.38 -8.94
CA LEU A 222 14.26 -11.37 -9.88
C LEU A 222 13.49 -12.69 -9.80
N GLU A 223 13.20 -13.18 -8.59
CA GLU A 223 12.38 -14.37 -8.37
C GLU A 223 10.98 -14.21 -8.97
N ILE A 224 10.35 -13.05 -8.80
CA ILE A 224 9.05 -12.75 -9.38
C ILE A 224 9.12 -12.73 -10.91
N VAL A 225 10.09 -12.05 -11.52
CA VAL A 225 10.20 -11.99 -12.98
C VAL A 225 10.50 -13.35 -13.59
N GLN A 226 11.36 -14.16 -12.98
CA GLN A 226 11.60 -15.53 -13.42
C GLN A 226 10.32 -16.37 -13.35
N ASP A 227 9.51 -16.21 -12.30
CA ASP A 227 8.23 -16.93 -12.16
C ASP A 227 7.17 -16.44 -13.17
N MET A 228 7.12 -15.14 -13.47
CA MET A 228 6.25 -14.57 -14.52
C MET A 228 6.59 -15.16 -15.90
N ILE A 229 7.87 -15.20 -16.27
CA ILE A 229 8.34 -15.77 -17.55
C ILE A 229 8.02 -17.28 -17.60
N SER A 230 8.23 -18.01 -16.50
CA SER A 230 7.93 -19.44 -16.41
C SER A 230 6.43 -19.77 -16.46
N ASN A 231 5.55 -18.86 -16.03
CA ASN A 231 4.09 -19.09 -15.93
C ASN A 231 3.24 -18.16 -16.83
N ALA A 232 3.80 -17.72 -17.96
CA ALA A 232 3.27 -16.67 -18.86
C ALA A 232 1.86 -16.86 -19.47
N ARG A 233 1.12 -17.94 -19.15
CA ARG A 233 -0.29 -18.16 -19.55
C ARG A 233 -1.26 -18.27 -18.36
N ASN A 234 -0.76 -18.22 -17.12
CA ASN A 234 -1.60 -18.20 -15.92
C ASN A 234 -1.92 -16.75 -15.55
N VAL A 235 -3.13 -16.30 -15.90
CA VAL A 235 -3.59 -14.91 -15.73
C VAL A 235 -3.56 -14.48 -14.27
N GLU A 236 -4.18 -15.23 -13.36
CA GLU A 236 -4.22 -14.92 -11.92
C GLU A 236 -2.80 -14.77 -11.35
N LYS A 237 -1.93 -15.74 -11.64
CA LYS A 237 -0.55 -15.72 -11.17
C LYS A 237 0.24 -14.54 -11.73
N LEU A 238 0.09 -14.23 -13.02
CA LEU A 238 0.72 -13.05 -13.63
C LEU A 238 0.25 -11.75 -12.99
N GLN A 239 -1.04 -11.61 -12.68
CA GLN A 239 -1.57 -10.44 -12.00
C GLN A 239 -1.02 -10.30 -10.58
N GLU A 240 -1.01 -11.37 -9.78
CA GLU A 240 -0.49 -11.31 -8.40
C GLU A 240 0.99 -10.92 -8.34
N LEU A 241 1.80 -11.50 -9.23
CA LEU A 241 3.22 -11.22 -9.40
C LEU A 241 3.46 -9.78 -9.89
N ALA A 242 2.77 -9.35 -10.95
CA ALA A 242 2.91 -7.99 -11.49
C ALA A 242 2.45 -6.91 -10.50
N ASN A 243 1.36 -7.13 -9.76
CA ASN A 243 0.88 -6.22 -8.73
C ASN A 243 1.90 -6.04 -7.59
N MET A 244 2.67 -7.07 -7.24
CA MET A 244 3.77 -6.95 -6.28
C MET A 244 4.90 -6.06 -6.82
N LEU A 245 5.33 -6.27 -8.08
CA LEU A 245 6.35 -5.44 -8.72
C LEU A 245 5.89 -3.99 -8.91
N ILE A 246 4.61 -3.75 -9.22
CA ILE A 246 4.04 -2.40 -9.30
C ILE A 246 4.24 -1.66 -7.98
N ILE A 247 3.94 -2.31 -6.85
CA ILE A 247 4.15 -1.75 -5.51
C ILE A 247 5.64 -1.50 -5.23
N VAL A 248 6.52 -2.47 -5.51
CA VAL A 248 7.97 -2.35 -5.27
C VAL A 248 8.61 -1.23 -6.10
N PHE A 249 8.19 -1.03 -7.36
CA PHE A 249 8.72 0.03 -8.23
C PHE A 249 7.98 1.37 -8.13
N SER A 250 6.83 1.44 -7.45
CA SER A 250 5.96 2.64 -7.37
C SER A 250 6.65 3.92 -6.86
N ILE A 251 7.75 3.76 -6.13
CA ILE A 251 8.53 4.84 -5.51
C ILE A 251 9.58 5.43 -6.47
N GLY A 252 9.91 4.74 -7.56
CA GLY A 252 10.88 5.24 -8.54
C GLY A 252 12.33 5.33 -8.04
N ARG A 253 12.72 4.57 -7.01
CA ARG A 253 14.15 4.40 -6.68
C ARG A 253 14.83 3.49 -7.70
N ARG A 254 16.09 3.80 -8.03
CA ARG A 254 16.94 2.90 -8.84
C ARG A 254 17.20 1.60 -8.10
N MET A 255 16.98 0.50 -8.80
CA MET A 255 17.33 -0.85 -8.38
C MET A 255 18.86 -1.04 -8.23
N PRO A 256 19.34 -1.97 -7.37
CA PRO A 256 20.76 -2.35 -7.35
C PRO A 256 21.27 -2.82 -8.72
N ILE A 257 22.46 -2.34 -9.11
CA ILE A 257 23.04 -2.53 -10.45
C ILE A 257 23.11 -4.02 -10.86
N ASN A 258 23.48 -4.90 -9.92
CA ASN A 258 23.56 -6.34 -10.16
C ASN A 258 22.21 -6.99 -10.51
N GLN A 259 21.09 -6.41 -10.09
CA GLN A 259 19.76 -6.87 -10.48
C GLN A 259 19.32 -6.23 -11.81
N GLN A 260 19.63 -4.95 -12.02
CA GLN A 260 19.40 -4.25 -13.28
C GLN A 260 20.14 -4.94 -14.45
N GLU A 261 21.33 -5.51 -14.23
CA GLU A 261 22.06 -6.32 -15.21
C GLU A 261 21.32 -7.59 -15.66
N HIS A 262 20.34 -8.08 -14.88
CA HIS A 262 19.47 -9.20 -15.24
C HIS A 262 18.13 -8.73 -15.83
N LEU A 263 17.59 -7.61 -15.35
CA LEU A 263 16.34 -7.00 -15.83
C LEU A 263 16.58 -6.05 -17.00
N ARG A 264 16.99 -6.66 -18.12
CA ARG A 264 17.25 -6.00 -19.42
C ARG A 264 15.99 -5.78 -20.23
N SER A 265 16.15 -5.20 -21.42
CA SER A 265 15.08 -4.94 -22.39
C SER A 265 14.28 -6.19 -22.75
N ASP A 266 14.85 -7.40 -22.68
CA ASP A 266 14.14 -8.68 -22.83
C ASP A 266 12.90 -8.82 -21.92
N PHE A 267 12.99 -8.36 -20.66
CA PHE A 267 11.86 -8.38 -19.72
C PHE A 267 10.76 -7.41 -20.15
N ILE A 268 11.13 -6.20 -20.57
CA ILE A 268 10.16 -5.21 -21.05
C ILE A 268 9.53 -5.64 -22.37
N ILE A 269 10.29 -6.29 -23.27
CA ILE A 269 9.78 -6.93 -24.49
C ILE A 269 8.77 -8.04 -24.14
N PHE A 270 9.04 -8.86 -23.11
CA PHE A 270 8.09 -9.85 -22.60
C PHE A 270 6.77 -9.20 -22.11
N LEU A 271 6.84 -8.10 -21.35
CA LEU A 271 5.65 -7.35 -20.93
C LEU A 271 4.89 -6.75 -22.13
N LEU A 272 5.60 -6.16 -23.10
CA LEU A 272 5.02 -5.59 -24.31
C LEU A 272 4.34 -6.64 -25.19
N ASN A 273 4.90 -7.85 -25.27
CA ASN A 273 4.26 -8.97 -25.96
C ASN A 273 2.94 -9.41 -25.27
N ILE A 274 2.84 -9.31 -23.93
CA ILE A 274 1.57 -9.56 -23.22
C ILE A 274 0.55 -8.43 -23.45
N ILE A 275 1.01 -7.20 -23.67
CA ILE A 275 0.13 -6.04 -23.94
C ILE A 275 -0.45 -6.09 -25.35
N GLU A 276 0.37 -6.37 -26.37
CA GLU A 276 -0.08 -6.41 -27.77
C GLU A 276 -0.65 -7.76 -28.20
N THR A 277 -0.20 -8.85 -27.58
CA THR A 277 -0.67 -10.22 -27.84
C THR A 277 -0.93 -10.96 -26.52
N PRO A 278 -1.96 -10.56 -25.74
CA PRO A 278 -2.33 -11.24 -24.50
C PRO A 278 -2.65 -12.72 -24.75
N PRO A 279 -2.42 -13.59 -23.76
CA PRO A 279 -2.69 -15.01 -23.88
C PRO A 279 -4.19 -15.27 -24.07
N ASP A 280 -4.50 -16.37 -24.76
CA ASP A 280 -5.85 -16.91 -24.98
C ASP A 280 -6.63 -17.25 -23.70
N THR A 281 -5.95 -17.28 -22.56
CA THR A 281 -6.53 -17.43 -21.22
C THR A 281 -7.06 -16.11 -20.63
N ASP A 282 -6.63 -14.94 -21.12
CA ASP A 282 -7.09 -13.62 -20.64
C ASP A 282 -8.41 -13.20 -21.29
N VAL A 283 -9.48 -13.93 -20.95
CA VAL A 283 -10.85 -13.70 -21.44
C VAL A 283 -11.40 -12.31 -21.06
N HIS A 284 -10.82 -11.67 -20.05
CA HIS A 284 -11.26 -10.36 -19.55
C HIS A 284 -10.38 -9.18 -20.04
N GLY A 285 -9.26 -9.46 -20.70
CA GLY A 285 -8.33 -8.43 -21.20
C GLY A 285 -7.66 -7.62 -20.09
N VAL A 286 -7.42 -8.24 -18.93
CA VAL A 286 -6.91 -7.56 -17.73
C VAL A 286 -5.38 -7.46 -17.68
N LEU A 287 -4.65 -8.37 -18.33
CA LEU A 287 -3.19 -8.35 -18.33
C LEU A 287 -2.60 -7.13 -19.05
N PRO A 288 -3.12 -6.64 -20.20
CA PRO A 288 -2.58 -5.44 -20.82
C PRO A 288 -2.55 -4.20 -19.90
N ASP A 289 -3.60 -3.97 -19.10
CA ASP A 289 -3.61 -2.86 -18.13
C ASP A 289 -2.63 -3.09 -16.96
N THR A 290 -2.60 -4.32 -16.41
CA THR A 290 -1.63 -4.65 -15.35
C THR A 290 -0.17 -4.53 -15.82
N MET A 291 0.15 -4.99 -17.03
CA MET A 291 1.51 -4.92 -17.58
C MET A 291 1.89 -3.49 -17.99
N ILE A 292 0.95 -2.66 -18.45
CA ILE A 292 1.19 -1.22 -18.63
C ILE A 292 1.56 -0.57 -17.29
N ASN A 293 0.80 -0.82 -16.23
CA ASN A 293 1.08 -0.28 -14.90
C ASN A 293 2.46 -0.72 -14.37
N LEU A 294 2.90 -1.94 -14.70
CA LEU A 294 4.23 -2.45 -14.38
C LEU A 294 5.35 -1.78 -15.20
N ILE A 295 5.17 -1.57 -16.50
CA ILE A 295 6.13 -0.81 -17.32
C ILE A 295 6.20 0.65 -16.84
N LEU A 296 5.05 1.25 -16.48
CA LEU A 296 4.94 2.60 -15.92
C LEU A 296 5.70 2.73 -14.59
N SER A 297 5.51 1.80 -13.65
CA SER A 297 6.19 1.83 -12.35
C SER A 297 7.69 1.60 -12.48
N PHE A 298 8.10 0.59 -13.26
CA PHE A 298 9.52 0.29 -13.51
C PHE A 298 10.24 1.46 -14.20
N ASN A 299 9.55 2.23 -15.04
CA ASN A 299 10.12 3.38 -15.73
C ASN A 299 10.41 4.58 -14.82
N LEU A 300 9.77 4.70 -13.65
CA LEU A 300 9.95 5.84 -12.74
C LEU A 300 11.42 6.01 -12.30
N GLN A 301 12.20 4.92 -12.25
CA GLN A 301 13.58 4.93 -11.76
C GLN A 301 14.63 5.59 -12.68
N PHE A 302 14.29 5.87 -13.94
CA PHE A 302 15.25 6.39 -14.93
C PHE A 302 15.20 7.92 -15.03
N ASP A 303 16.16 8.62 -14.43
CA ASP A 303 16.28 10.08 -14.54
C ASP A 303 16.73 10.55 -15.95
N ASN A 304 17.35 9.64 -16.72
CA ASN A 304 18.00 9.93 -17.99
C ASN A 304 17.57 8.92 -19.06
N PHE A 305 17.00 9.43 -20.16
CA PHE A 305 16.51 8.65 -21.29
C PHE A 305 17.61 7.87 -22.03
N THR A 306 18.91 8.19 -21.86
CA THR A 306 19.99 7.41 -22.50
C THR A 306 20.29 6.08 -21.79
N GLU A 307 19.98 5.96 -20.50
CA GLU A 307 20.17 4.75 -19.69
C GLU A 307 18.85 3.94 -19.52
N ASN A 308 17.79 4.38 -20.21
CA ASN A 308 16.45 3.86 -20.00
C ASN A 308 16.19 2.59 -20.81
N VAL A 309 16.29 1.45 -20.12
CA VAL A 309 16.05 0.08 -20.63
C VAL A 309 14.65 -0.09 -21.23
N VAL A 310 13.65 0.70 -20.79
CA VAL A 310 12.30 0.67 -21.40
C VAL A 310 12.35 1.23 -22.82
N LEU A 311 13.14 2.28 -23.08
CA LEU A 311 13.27 2.83 -24.43
C LEU A 311 14.04 1.89 -25.35
N GLU A 312 15.09 1.23 -24.84
CA GLU A 312 15.83 0.18 -25.58
C GLU A 312 14.94 -1.01 -25.97
N ALA A 313 13.91 -1.32 -25.18
CA ALA A 313 12.91 -2.33 -25.51
C ALA A 313 11.89 -1.83 -26.55
N MET A 314 11.44 -0.58 -26.40
CA MET A 314 10.50 0.08 -27.33
C MET A 314 11.09 0.21 -28.74
N GLU A 315 12.39 0.46 -28.87
CA GLU A 315 13.10 0.52 -30.16
C GLU A 315 13.14 -0.82 -30.91
N GLN A 316 12.95 -1.95 -30.22
CA GLN A 316 13.03 -3.28 -30.81
C GLN A 316 11.67 -3.82 -31.29
N ILE A 317 10.55 -3.27 -30.80
CA ILE A 317 9.21 -3.68 -31.21
C ILE A 317 8.72 -2.90 -32.43
N LYS A 318 7.98 -3.57 -33.32
CA LYS A 318 7.54 -2.99 -34.61
C LYS A 318 6.26 -2.16 -34.51
N THR A 319 5.46 -2.42 -33.48
CA THR A 319 4.12 -1.85 -33.26
C THR A 319 3.79 -1.99 -31.77
N ALA A 320 3.32 -0.91 -31.14
CA ALA A 320 2.87 -0.91 -29.74
C ALA A 320 1.46 -0.30 -29.64
N LYS A 321 0.52 -0.78 -30.49
CA LYS A 321 -0.78 -0.13 -30.71
C LYS A 321 -1.63 -0.11 -29.43
N THR A 322 -1.72 -1.26 -28.77
CA THR A 322 -2.52 -1.44 -27.54
C THR A 322 -1.91 -0.65 -26.40
N PHE A 323 -0.57 -0.58 -26.34
CA PHE A 323 0.18 0.28 -25.44
C PHE A 323 -0.08 1.77 -25.68
N THR A 324 0.08 2.29 -26.91
CA THR A 324 -0.12 3.72 -27.20
C THR A 324 -1.58 4.15 -27.00
N GLU A 325 -2.56 3.35 -27.44
CA GLU A 325 -3.99 3.62 -27.22
C GLU A 325 -4.32 3.71 -25.73
N LYS A 326 -3.84 2.78 -24.89
CA LYS A 326 -4.10 2.79 -23.43
C LYS A 326 -3.33 3.90 -22.70
N ILE A 327 -2.08 4.20 -23.07
CA ILE A 327 -1.32 5.33 -22.51
C ILE A 327 -2.02 6.66 -22.81
N LEU A 328 -2.59 6.85 -24.01
CA LEU A 328 -3.39 8.04 -24.34
C LEU A 328 -4.69 8.14 -23.54
N VAL A 329 -5.36 7.02 -23.26
CA VAL A 329 -6.54 7.00 -22.38
C VAL A 329 -6.15 7.42 -20.95
N LEU A 330 -5.06 6.88 -20.41
CA LEU A 330 -4.59 7.19 -19.05
C LEU A 330 -4.23 8.67 -18.89
N ILE A 331 -3.41 9.25 -19.77
CA ILE A 331 -3.04 10.68 -19.67
C ILE A 331 -4.23 11.61 -19.89
N ASN A 332 -5.23 11.24 -20.69
CA ASN A 332 -6.45 12.05 -20.86
C ASN A 332 -7.38 12.01 -19.64
N ARG A 333 -7.31 10.96 -18.81
CA ARG A 333 -8.05 10.89 -17.54
C ARG A 333 -7.33 11.56 -16.38
N GLU A 334 -6.04 11.87 -16.55
CA GLU A 334 -5.16 12.42 -15.50
C GLU A 334 -4.99 11.46 -14.29
N GLU A 335 -5.30 10.17 -14.49
CA GLU A 335 -5.16 9.11 -13.50
C GLU A 335 -3.68 8.73 -13.29
N ASP A 336 -3.30 8.46 -12.03
CA ASP A 336 -2.05 7.78 -11.69
C ASP A 336 -2.37 6.32 -11.34
N PRO A 337 -2.03 5.34 -12.20
CA PRO A 337 -2.35 3.93 -11.97
C PRO A 337 -1.27 3.19 -11.17
N VAL A 338 -0.23 3.88 -10.68
CA VAL A 338 0.91 3.30 -9.95
C VAL A 338 0.92 3.72 -8.48
N HIS A 339 0.41 4.92 -8.15
CA HIS A 339 0.39 5.44 -6.78
C HIS A 339 -0.61 4.69 -5.87
N THR A 340 -0.19 3.51 -5.41
CA THR A 340 -0.92 2.64 -4.48
C THR A 340 -0.58 2.93 -3.01
N LEU A 341 0.58 3.53 -2.74
CA LEU A 341 1.15 3.69 -1.40
C LEU A 341 0.82 5.07 -0.80
N LYS A 342 -0.35 5.18 -0.16
CA LYS A 342 -0.88 6.43 0.45
C LYS A 342 0.02 7.17 1.45
N HIS A 343 1.08 6.51 1.95
CA HIS A 343 2.03 7.04 2.92
C HIS A 343 3.33 7.56 2.29
N THR A 344 3.54 7.33 0.99
CA THR A 344 4.61 7.94 0.20
C THR A 344 4.11 9.23 -0.44
N PRO A 345 4.99 10.22 -0.73
CA PRO A 345 4.58 11.40 -1.46
C PRO A 345 4.15 11.01 -2.89
N ALA A 346 3.17 11.73 -3.46
CA ALA A 346 2.91 11.63 -4.88
C ALA A 346 4.14 12.12 -5.66
N HIS A 347 4.73 11.23 -6.45
CA HIS A 347 5.82 11.56 -7.37
C HIS A 347 5.24 12.23 -8.65
N ILE A 348 6.05 12.34 -9.71
CA ILE A 348 5.50 12.66 -11.03
C ILE A 348 4.52 11.57 -11.48
N ASN A 349 3.38 11.95 -12.05
CA ASN A 349 2.46 11.02 -12.71
C ASN A 349 3.25 10.16 -13.72
N PRO A 350 3.23 8.82 -13.60
CA PRO A 350 4.11 7.94 -14.34
C PRO A 350 3.80 7.93 -15.83
N VAL A 351 2.55 8.22 -16.22
CA VAL A 351 2.09 8.27 -17.62
C VAL A 351 2.70 9.48 -18.31
N LEU A 352 2.68 10.65 -17.67
CA LEU A 352 3.36 11.85 -18.18
C LEU A 352 4.89 11.66 -18.22
N LYS A 353 5.47 11.03 -17.20
CA LYS A 353 6.89 10.65 -17.14
C LYS A 353 7.27 9.77 -18.34
N MET A 354 6.51 8.70 -18.55
CA MET A 354 6.64 7.76 -19.68
C MET A 354 6.52 8.46 -21.04
N LEU A 355 5.55 9.36 -21.21
CA LEU A 355 5.40 10.11 -22.45
C LEU A 355 6.60 11.02 -22.74
N VAL A 356 7.15 11.69 -21.72
CA VAL A 356 8.38 12.50 -21.88
C VAL A 356 9.58 11.63 -22.28
N ASP A 357 9.71 10.42 -21.73
CA ASP A 357 10.76 9.46 -22.14
C ASP A 357 10.54 8.95 -23.57
N LEU A 358 9.34 8.49 -23.92
CA LEU A 358 9.02 7.93 -25.23
C LEU A 358 9.20 8.95 -26.35
N PHE A 359 8.85 10.21 -26.12
CA PHE A 359 9.12 11.28 -27.09
C PHE A 359 10.55 11.83 -27.00
N SER A 360 11.44 11.33 -26.11
CA SER A 360 12.84 11.78 -26.03
C SER A 360 13.75 11.25 -27.14
N ARG A 361 13.42 10.11 -27.76
CA ARG A 361 14.14 9.55 -28.93
C ARG A 361 13.20 9.50 -30.16
N PRO A 362 13.64 9.87 -31.38
CA PRO A 362 12.82 9.76 -32.59
C PRO A 362 12.27 8.37 -32.86
N GLU A 363 13.05 7.35 -32.56
CA GLU A 363 12.72 5.93 -32.76
C GLU A 363 11.50 5.55 -31.91
N THR A 364 11.51 5.84 -30.61
CA THR A 364 10.38 5.57 -29.71
C THR A 364 9.21 6.52 -29.92
N ALA A 365 9.45 7.75 -30.39
CA ALA A 365 8.39 8.67 -30.80
C ALA A 365 7.61 8.18 -32.04
N SER A 366 8.29 7.48 -32.96
CA SER A 366 7.69 6.96 -34.21
C SER A 366 6.65 5.85 -34.00
N ILE A 367 6.58 5.28 -32.80
CA ILE A 367 5.60 4.25 -32.40
C ILE A 367 4.16 4.85 -32.34
N PHE A 368 4.04 6.14 -32.03
CA PHE A 368 2.76 6.86 -32.05
C PHE A 368 2.43 7.31 -33.48
N TYR A 369 1.26 6.94 -34.00
CA TYR A 369 0.81 7.41 -35.31
C TYR A 369 0.46 8.90 -35.28
N SER A 370 0.39 9.56 -36.45
CA SER A 370 0.10 11.00 -36.53
C SER A 370 -1.27 11.40 -35.91
N ASN A 371 -2.23 10.48 -35.85
CA ASN A 371 -3.49 10.68 -35.13
C ASN A 371 -3.25 10.68 -33.61
N ASP A 372 -2.51 9.70 -33.10
CA ASP A 372 -2.15 9.54 -31.68
C ASP A 372 -1.37 10.76 -31.18
N GLN A 373 -0.40 11.22 -31.99
CA GLN A 373 0.35 12.46 -31.76
C GLN A 373 -0.57 13.69 -31.74
N SER A 374 -1.56 13.75 -32.62
CA SER A 374 -2.53 14.85 -32.66
C SER A 374 -3.44 14.87 -31.41
N VAL A 375 -3.93 13.70 -30.98
CA VAL A 375 -4.68 13.55 -29.73
C VAL A 375 -3.85 13.94 -28.52
N LEU A 376 -2.57 13.56 -28.47
CA LEU A 376 -1.66 13.95 -27.39
C LEU A 376 -1.44 15.48 -27.36
N ILE A 377 -1.31 16.12 -28.52
CA ILE A 377 -1.23 17.58 -28.64
C ILE A 377 -2.53 18.25 -28.17
N ASP A 378 -3.71 17.68 -28.48
CA ASP A 378 -4.99 18.21 -28.00
C ASP A 378 -5.14 18.14 -26.47
N ILE A 379 -4.68 17.04 -25.85
CA ILE A 379 -4.62 16.87 -24.39
C ILE A 379 -3.63 17.87 -23.78
N LEU A 380 -2.44 18.00 -24.36
CA LEU A 380 -1.38 18.91 -23.90
C LEU A 380 -1.80 20.38 -23.99
N VAL A 381 -2.54 20.76 -25.03
CA VAL A 381 -3.08 22.12 -25.20
C VAL A 381 -4.20 22.41 -24.20
N ARG A 382 -5.04 21.42 -23.85
CA ARG A 382 -6.00 21.52 -22.74
C ARG A 382 -5.26 21.76 -21.42
N GLN A 383 -4.37 20.84 -21.04
CA GLN A 383 -3.58 20.89 -19.81
C GLN A 383 -2.81 22.22 -19.66
N LEU A 384 -2.05 22.65 -20.67
CA LEU A 384 -1.32 23.93 -20.61
C LEU A 384 -2.22 25.17 -20.72
N SER A 385 -3.51 25.04 -21.02
CA SER A 385 -4.49 26.12 -20.85
C SER A 385 -5.01 26.19 -19.42
N ASP A 386 -5.32 25.04 -18.83
CA ASP A 386 -5.98 24.93 -17.52
C ASP A 386 -5.00 25.12 -16.34
N LEU A 387 -3.73 24.73 -16.48
CA LEU A 387 -2.71 24.79 -15.43
C LEU A 387 -2.21 26.21 -15.10
N SER A 388 -2.09 26.51 -13.81
CA SER A 388 -1.68 27.80 -13.23
C SER A 388 -0.16 27.94 -13.10
N ALA A 389 0.31 29.15 -12.78
CA ALA A 389 1.72 29.43 -12.52
C ALA A 389 2.21 28.79 -11.22
N GLY A 390 3.35 28.09 -11.28
CA GLY A 390 3.96 27.41 -10.14
C GLY A 390 3.48 25.97 -9.91
N GLU A 391 2.54 25.45 -10.69
CA GLU A 391 2.15 24.04 -10.63
C GLU A 391 3.26 23.14 -11.21
N PRO A 392 3.85 22.21 -10.44
CA PRO A 392 5.08 21.51 -10.84
C PRO A 392 4.89 20.58 -12.05
N ILE A 393 3.66 20.15 -12.33
CA ILE A 393 3.32 19.34 -13.50
C ILE A 393 3.37 20.13 -14.82
N ARG A 394 3.19 21.46 -14.79
CA ARG A 394 3.17 22.33 -15.98
C ARG A 394 4.50 22.29 -16.74
N LYS A 395 5.61 22.27 -16.00
CA LYS A 395 6.97 22.04 -16.53
C LYS A 395 7.08 20.76 -17.37
N TRP A 396 6.44 19.68 -16.94
CA TRP A 396 6.53 18.38 -17.61
C TRP A 396 5.70 18.32 -18.89
N TYR A 397 4.53 18.96 -18.93
CA TYR A 397 3.79 19.17 -20.18
C TYR A 397 4.53 20.10 -21.16
N LEU A 398 5.25 21.12 -20.67
CA LEU A 398 6.11 21.95 -21.52
C LEU A 398 7.28 21.16 -22.11
N GLU A 399 7.95 20.33 -21.32
CA GLU A 399 9.03 19.48 -21.84
C GLU A 399 8.49 18.39 -22.78
N LEU A 400 7.31 17.81 -22.52
CA LEU A 400 6.62 16.93 -23.47
C LEU A 400 6.34 17.65 -24.80
N CYS A 401 5.90 18.90 -24.76
CA CYS A 401 5.72 19.73 -25.97
C CYS A 401 7.05 19.88 -26.72
N ARG A 402 8.16 20.15 -26.02
CA ARG A 402 9.49 20.23 -26.61
C ARG A 402 9.90 18.92 -27.28
N LYS A 403 9.68 17.78 -26.60
CA LYS A 403 9.99 16.44 -27.10
C LYS A 403 9.19 16.10 -28.36
N ILE A 404 7.88 16.30 -28.35
CA ILE A 404 7.01 16.10 -29.52
C ILE A 404 7.49 16.96 -30.70
N VAL A 405 7.73 18.25 -30.49
CA VAL A 405 8.17 19.17 -31.57
C VAL A 405 9.56 18.79 -32.11
N ARG A 406 10.47 18.25 -31.28
CA ARG A 406 11.81 17.82 -31.70
C ARG A 406 11.79 16.55 -32.54
N ASN A 407 11.04 15.54 -32.09
CA ASN A 407 11.24 14.14 -32.47
C ASN A 407 10.07 13.54 -33.28
N THR A 408 9.17 14.37 -33.80
CA THR A 408 8.04 13.96 -34.68
C THR A 408 7.98 14.82 -35.94
N SER A 409 7.10 14.49 -36.89
CA SER A 409 6.82 15.32 -38.08
C SER A 409 5.95 16.55 -37.80
N TYR A 410 5.87 17.02 -36.55
CA TYR A 410 5.08 18.20 -36.15
C TYR A 410 5.31 19.45 -37.00
N ALA A 411 6.52 19.66 -37.52
CA ALA A 411 6.83 20.76 -38.43
C ALA A 411 6.02 20.75 -39.74
N GLU A 412 5.53 19.59 -40.17
CA GLU A 412 4.72 19.40 -41.39
C GLU A 412 3.25 19.70 -41.14
N HIS A 413 2.65 19.10 -40.10
CA HIS A 413 1.21 19.16 -39.86
C HIS A 413 0.77 20.31 -38.93
N GLN A 414 1.65 20.80 -38.04
CA GLN A 414 1.48 21.98 -37.20
C GLN A 414 0.14 22.04 -36.43
N HIS A 415 -0.34 20.88 -35.96
CA HIS A 415 -1.63 20.74 -35.26
C HIS A 415 -1.69 21.61 -34.00
N ARG A 416 -2.83 22.28 -33.76
CA ARG A 416 -3.04 23.25 -32.66
C ARG A 416 -1.97 24.36 -32.51
N LYS A 417 -1.09 24.59 -33.48
CA LYS A 417 0.02 25.59 -33.41
C LYS A 417 -0.41 26.96 -32.89
N GLN A 418 -1.55 27.49 -33.34
CA GLN A 418 -2.03 28.80 -32.90
C GLN A 418 -2.38 28.84 -31.41
N ASP A 419 -2.84 27.73 -30.83
CA ASP A 419 -3.17 27.66 -29.42
C ASP A 419 -1.91 27.49 -28.56
N LEU A 420 -0.96 26.67 -29.01
CA LEU A 420 0.38 26.59 -28.39
C LEU A 420 1.08 27.96 -28.38
N MET A 421 0.99 28.75 -29.47
CA MET A 421 1.52 30.11 -29.49
C MET A 421 0.81 31.03 -28.47
N LYS A 422 -0.52 30.99 -28.34
CA LYS A 422 -1.27 31.75 -27.31
C LYS A 422 -0.84 31.35 -25.89
N ILE A 423 -0.69 30.05 -25.63
CA ILE A 423 -0.23 29.49 -24.35
C ILE A 423 1.20 29.96 -24.02
N PHE A 424 2.11 29.91 -24.99
CA PHE A 424 3.47 30.39 -24.82
C PHE A 424 3.52 31.90 -24.55
N THR A 425 2.69 32.70 -25.23
CA THR A 425 2.53 34.13 -24.93
C THR A 425 1.94 34.36 -23.54
N ARG A 426 0.91 33.59 -23.12
CA ARG A 426 0.35 33.65 -21.75
C ARG A 426 1.46 33.46 -20.72
N ILE A 427 2.16 32.34 -20.77
CA ILE A 427 3.20 31.97 -19.80
C ILE A 427 4.33 33.01 -19.79
N PHE A 428 4.75 33.51 -20.96
CA PHE A 428 5.76 34.57 -21.07
C PHE A 428 5.32 35.91 -20.45
N CYS A 429 4.02 36.17 -20.36
CA CYS A 429 3.44 37.36 -19.73
C CYS A 429 3.02 37.17 -18.25
N GLU A 430 3.26 36.00 -17.63
CA GLU A 430 2.96 35.77 -16.21
C GLU A 430 3.99 36.47 -15.30
N GLU A 431 3.58 37.54 -14.61
CA GLU A 431 4.43 38.40 -13.77
C GLU A 431 4.90 37.75 -12.44
N THR A 432 4.42 36.56 -12.11
CA THR A 432 4.71 35.83 -10.87
C THR A 432 6.08 35.16 -10.88
N GLU A 433 6.87 35.27 -9.80
CA GLU A 433 8.21 34.65 -9.71
C GLU A 433 8.20 33.12 -9.98
N CYS A 434 7.12 32.42 -9.61
CA CYS A 434 6.96 30.98 -9.85
C CYS A 434 6.80 30.59 -11.33
N SER A 435 6.51 31.53 -12.25
CA SER A 435 6.45 31.26 -13.69
C SER A 435 7.84 31.19 -14.33
N ALA A 436 8.89 31.72 -13.67
CA ALA A 436 10.20 31.97 -14.29
C ALA A 436 10.87 30.70 -14.89
N GLY A 437 10.63 29.53 -14.28
CA GLY A 437 11.10 28.24 -14.80
C GLY A 437 10.36 27.80 -16.07
N ASP A 438 9.03 27.93 -16.09
CA ASP A 438 8.19 27.61 -17.25
C ASP A 438 8.47 28.57 -18.42
N GLN A 439 8.62 29.87 -18.11
CA GLN A 439 9.05 30.87 -19.09
C GLN A 439 10.39 30.54 -19.71
N GLN A 440 11.35 30.02 -18.94
CA GLN A 440 12.65 29.62 -19.47
C GLN A 440 12.50 28.45 -20.45
N ILE A 441 11.66 27.46 -20.14
CA ILE A 441 11.39 26.34 -21.05
C ILE A 441 10.68 26.84 -22.33
N VAL A 442 9.69 27.72 -22.21
CA VAL A 442 9.02 28.35 -23.36
C VAL A 442 10.00 29.15 -24.23
N ARG A 443 10.91 29.93 -23.63
CA ARG A 443 12.00 30.63 -24.35
C ARG A 443 12.92 29.64 -25.08
N GLU A 444 13.26 28.52 -24.45
CA GLU A 444 14.09 27.49 -25.07
C GLU A 444 13.39 26.82 -26.26
N ILE A 445 12.13 26.41 -26.12
CA ILE A 445 11.32 25.85 -27.23
C ILE A 445 11.24 26.84 -28.40
N ALA A 446 10.95 28.11 -28.12
CA ALA A 446 10.84 29.13 -29.16
C ALA A 446 12.19 29.47 -29.83
N ASN A 447 13.30 29.34 -29.10
CA ASN A 447 14.65 29.51 -29.65
C ASN A 447 15.15 28.29 -30.43
N GLU A 448 14.73 27.09 -30.05
CA GLU A 448 15.09 25.82 -30.70
C GLU A 448 14.32 25.59 -32.01
N PHE A 449 13.05 26.02 -32.06
CA PHE A 449 12.18 25.88 -33.24
C PHE A 449 11.69 27.24 -33.78
N PRO A 450 12.61 28.13 -34.21
CA PRO A 450 12.25 29.49 -34.64
C PRO A 450 11.30 29.48 -35.85
N GLN A 451 11.46 28.55 -36.80
CA GLN A 451 10.58 28.37 -37.96
C GLN A 451 9.14 27.97 -37.61
N ILE A 452 8.90 27.57 -36.35
CA ILE A 452 7.58 27.22 -35.84
C ILE A 452 7.04 28.37 -34.98
N PHE A 453 7.79 28.82 -33.97
CA PHE A 453 7.25 29.68 -32.90
C PHE A 453 7.72 31.15 -32.94
N LYS A 454 8.66 31.53 -33.82
CA LYS A 454 8.97 32.94 -34.09
C LYS A 454 8.23 33.40 -35.35
N ALA A 455 7.68 34.60 -35.28
CA ALA A 455 7.10 35.35 -36.40
C ALA A 455 8.00 36.54 -36.75
#